data_AF-A0A2S9FNI1-F1
#
_entry.id   AF-A0A2S9FNI1-F1
#
_cell.length_a   1.000
_cell.length_b   1.000
_cell.length_c   1.000
_cell.angle_alpha   90.00
_cell.angle_beta   90.00
_cell.angle_gamma   90.00
#
_symmetry.space_group_name_H-M   'P 1'
#
loop_
_entity.id
_entity.type
_entity.pdbx_description
1 polymer ?
#
loop_
_entity_poly.entity_id
_entity_poly.type
_entity_poly.pdbx_seq_one_letter_code
_entity_poly.pdbx_strand_id
1 'polypeptide(L)'
;MGVSAAAITYLVERMVDSGHLLREVDPADRRRVKLRMSEAGIDVARGFFTPLAEHARHSMAELTDDDLRTAHRVFTALTGAIQTFLAELEHR
;
A
#
# COMPACT_ATOMS: atom_id res chain seq x y z
N MET A 1 9.04 6.27 1.11
CA MET A 1 8.87 5.08 2.00
C MET A 1 10.20 4.88 2.72
N GLY A 2 10.24 4.83 4.05
CA GLY A 2 11.49 4.66 4.82
C GLY A 2 12.14 3.27 4.69
N VAL A 3 12.04 2.65 3.52
CA VAL A 3 12.51 1.32 3.17
C VAL A 3 13.48 1.49 2.02
N SER A 4 14.71 0.97 2.16
CA SER A 4 15.74 1.14 1.13
C SER A 4 15.30 0.50 -0.19
N ALA A 5 15.81 1.01 -1.32
CA ALA A 5 15.52 0.43 -2.63
C ALA A 5 15.88 -1.06 -2.69
N ALA A 6 16.98 -1.46 -2.04
CA ALA A 6 17.38 -2.86 -1.93
C ALA A 6 16.37 -3.72 -1.15
N ALA A 7 15.82 -3.20 -0.05
CA ALA A 7 14.80 -3.90 0.72
C ALA A 7 13.47 -4.03 -0.06
N ILE A 8 13.11 -3.01 -0.86
CA ILE A 8 11.95 -3.08 -1.76
C ILE A 8 12.19 -4.16 -2.85
N THR A 9 13.35 -4.17 -3.51
CA THR A 9 13.68 -5.18 -4.52
C THR A 9 13.58 -6.59 -3.93
N TYR A 10 14.16 -6.81 -2.75
CA TYR A 10 14.09 -8.10 -2.05
C TYR A 10 12.65 -8.54 -1.75
N LEU A 11 11.80 -7.62 -1.26
CA LEU A 11 10.39 -7.91 -1.00
C LEU A 11 9.63 -8.25 -2.28
N VAL A 12 9.86 -7.49 -3.35
CA VAL A 12 9.24 -7.72 -4.66
C VAL A 12 9.63 -9.09 -5.21
N GLU A 13 10.93 -9.43 -5.17
CA GLU A 13 11.41 -10.75 -5.61
C GLU A 13 10.72 -11.87 -4.84
N ARG A 14 10.66 -11.79 -3.51
CA ARG A 14 9.96 -12.78 -2.70
C ARG A 14 8.48 -12.93 -3.04
N MET A 15 7.79 -11.82 -3.32
CA MET A 15 6.38 -11.84 -3.68
C MET A 15 6.13 -12.41 -5.09
N VAL A 16 7.09 -12.26 -6.01
CA VAL A 16 7.05 -12.90 -7.32
C VAL A 16 7.31 -14.41 -7.17
N ASP A 17 8.35 -14.78 -6.42
CA ASP A 17 8.72 -16.19 -6.19
C ASP A 17 7.62 -16.98 -5.49
N SER A 18 6.88 -16.35 -4.57
CA SER A 18 5.73 -16.96 -3.91
C SER A 18 4.44 -16.92 -4.74
N GLY A 19 4.49 -16.37 -5.96
CA GLY A 19 3.37 -16.32 -6.89
C GLY A 19 2.30 -15.27 -6.56
N HIS A 20 2.56 -14.30 -5.68
CA HIS A 20 1.62 -13.21 -5.37
C HIS A 20 1.66 -12.08 -6.39
N LEU A 21 2.83 -11.85 -7.01
CA LEU A 21 3.02 -10.85 -8.04
C LEU A 21 3.50 -11.49 -9.35
N LEU A 22 3.11 -10.86 -10.46
CA LEU A 22 3.60 -11.11 -11.79
C LEU A 22 4.48 -9.93 -12.22
N ARG A 23 5.59 -10.24 -12.89
CA ARG A 23 6.51 -9.24 -13.44
C ARG A 23 6.38 -9.19 -14.95
N GLU A 24 6.01 -8.03 -15.48
CA GLU A 24 5.87 -7.79 -16.92
C GLU A 24 6.87 -6.71 -17.36
N VAL A 25 7.48 -6.88 -18.53
CA VAL A 25 8.29 -5.82 -19.14
C VAL A 25 7.35 -4.71 -19.61
N ASP A 26 7.71 -3.44 -19.36
CA ASP A 26 6.90 -2.33 -19.85
C ASP A 26 7.03 -2.22 -21.39
N PRO A 27 5.93 -2.34 -22.16
CA PRO A 27 5.99 -2.22 -23.62
C PRO A 27 6.47 -0.84 -24.09
N ALA A 28 6.39 0.20 -23.26
CA ALA A 28 6.84 1.55 -23.60
C ALA A 28 8.34 1.78 -23.32
N ASP A 29 8.94 1.04 -22.38
CA ASP A 29 10.38 1.15 -22.04
C ASP A 29 10.86 -0.16 -21.40
N ARG A 30 11.66 -0.94 -22.14
CA ARG A 30 12.22 -2.23 -21.68
C ARG A 30 13.10 -2.15 -20.43
N ARG A 31 13.47 -0.94 -19.96
CA ARG A 31 14.19 -0.74 -18.70
C ARG A 31 13.25 -0.70 -17.48
N ARG A 32 11.95 -0.65 -17.70
CA ARG A 32 10.92 -0.63 -16.66
C ARG A 32 10.22 -1.97 -16.57
N VAL A 33 9.77 -2.29 -15.36
CA VAL A 33 8.94 -3.47 -15.09
C VAL A 33 7.65 -3.03 -14.43
N LYS A 34 6.55 -3.65 -14.83
CA LYS A 34 5.23 -3.50 -14.22
C LYS A 34 4.99 -4.71 -13.33
N LEU A 35 4.62 -4.44 -12.09
CA LEU A 35 4.18 -5.47 -11.15
C LEU A 35 2.65 -5.55 -11.22
N ARG A 36 2.11 -6.76 -11.39
CA ARG A 36 0.68 -7.02 -11.33
C ARG A 36 0.40 -8.02 -10.23
N MET A 37 -0.73 -7.91 -9.56
CA MET A 37 -1.18 -9.01 -8.71
C MET A 37 -1.56 -10.19 -9.59
N SER A 38 -1.10 -11.38 -9.20
CA SER A 38 -1.62 -12.62 -9.76
C SER A 38 -3.02 -12.89 -9.22
N GLU A 39 -3.76 -13.81 -9.85
CA GLU A 39 -5.05 -14.27 -9.33
C GLU A 39 -4.89 -14.87 -7.91
N ALA A 40 -3.89 -15.73 -7.72
CA ALA A 40 -3.57 -16.28 -6.40
C ALA A 40 -3.19 -15.19 -5.37
N GLY A 41 -2.50 -14.12 -5.80
CA GLY A 41 -2.21 -12.97 -4.97
C GLY A 41 -3.46 -12.20 -4.57
N ILE A 42 -4.42 -12.04 -5.48
CA ILE A 42 -5.72 -11.42 -5.20
C ILE A 42 -6.51 -12.26 -4.19
N ASP A 43 -6.52 -13.59 -4.34
CA ASP A 43 -7.23 -14.47 -3.43
C ASP A 43 -6.65 -14.45 -2.01
N VAL A 44 -5.32 -14.47 -1.90
CA VAL A 44 -4.63 -14.33 -0.61
C VAL A 44 -4.92 -12.96 0.02
N ALA A 45 -4.82 -11.88 -0.76
CA ALA A 45 -5.14 -10.54 -0.28
C ALA A 45 -6.60 -10.45 0.20
N ARG A 46 -7.54 -11.03 -0.55
CA ARG A 46 -8.96 -11.06 -0.15
C ARG A 46 -9.16 -11.84 1.14
N GLY A 47 -8.57 -13.03 1.24
CA GLY A 47 -8.67 -13.88 2.43
C GLY A 47 -8.17 -13.20 3.70
N PHE A 48 -7.18 -12.30 3.58
CA PHE A 48 -6.65 -11.55 4.71
C PHE A 48 -7.39 -10.22 4.97
N PHE A 49 -7.56 -9.39 3.93
CA PHE A 49 -8.04 -8.02 4.09
C PHE A 49 -9.57 -7.91 4.18
N THR A 50 -10.34 -8.85 3.63
CA THR A 50 -11.81 -8.82 3.78
C THR A 50 -12.23 -8.96 5.25
N PRO A 51 -11.77 -9.98 6.00
CA PRO A 51 -12.09 -10.07 7.43
C PRO A 51 -11.60 -8.85 8.21
N LEU A 52 -10.41 -8.33 7.93
CA LEU A 52 -9.91 -7.12 8.60
C LEU A 52 -10.81 -5.91 8.35
N ALA A 53 -11.28 -5.72 7.11
CA ALA A 53 -12.19 -4.64 6.75
C ALA A 53 -13.54 -4.77 7.46
N GLU A 54 -14.06 -5.98 7.65
CA GLU A 54 -15.28 -6.23 8.41
C GLU A 54 -15.12 -5.84 9.89
N HIS A 55 -14.03 -6.27 10.53
CA HIS A 55 -13.74 -5.89 11.93
C HIS A 55 -13.57 -4.38 12.09
N ALA A 56 -12.89 -3.73 11.14
CA ALA A 56 -12.73 -2.27 11.13
C ALA A 56 -14.08 -1.57 10.97
N ARG A 57 -14.92 -2.00 10.01
CA ARG A 57 -16.26 -1.45 9.82
C ARG A 57 -17.13 -1.59 11.06
N HIS A 58 -17.11 -2.76 11.70
CA HIS A 58 -17.87 -2.99 12.92
C HIS A 58 -17.41 -2.07 14.04
N SER A 59 -16.10 -1.95 14.26
CA SER A 59 -15.54 -1.09 15.30
C SER A 59 -15.85 0.40 15.07
N MET A 60 -15.87 0.83 13.80
CA MET A 60 -16.18 2.21 13.42
C MET A 60 -17.68 2.53 13.44
N ALA A 61 -18.56 1.53 13.41
CA ALA A 61 -20.01 1.74 13.41
C ALA A 61 -20.53 2.39 14.71
N GLU A 62 -19.76 2.30 15.78
CA GLU A 62 -20.05 2.94 17.07
C GLU A 62 -19.69 4.43 17.10
N LEU A 63 -18.98 4.94 16.08
CA LEU A 63 -18.58 6.34 15.98
C LEU A 63 -19.60 7.13 15.16
N THR A 64 -19.75 8.42 15.48
CA THR A 64 -20.60 9.29 14.67
C THR A 64 -19.91 9.66 13.35
N ASP A 65 -20.69 9.97 12.32
CA ASP A 65 -20.13 10.45 11.06
C ASP A 65 -19.30 11.74 11.23
N ASP A 66 -19.61 12.57 12.23
CA ASP A 66 -18.84 13.80 12.48
C ASP A 66 -17.47 13.50 13.09
N ASP A 67 -17.40 12.53 14.01
CA ASP A 67 -16.14 12.04 14.55
C ASP A 67 -15.28 11.42 13.44
N LEU A 68 -15.88 10.60 12.57
CA LEU A 68 -15.19 10.00 11.43
C LEU A 68 -14.66 11.07 10.45
N ARG A 69 -15.46 12.11 10.13
CA ARG A 69 -14.99 13.23 9.30
C ARG A 69 -13.86 14.01 9.96
N THR A 70 -13.93 14.21 11.27
CA THR A 70 -12.87 14.90 12.03
C THR A 70 -11.60 14.08 12.05
N ALA A 71 -11.67 12.79 12.35
CA ALA A 71 -10.54 11.87 12.29
C ALA A 71 -9.92 11.83 10.88
N HIS A 72 -10.74 11.76 9.82
CA HIS A 72 -10.26 11.79 8.44
C HIS A 72 -9.46 13.05 8.13
N ARG A 73 -9.95 14.23 8.54
CA ARG A 73 -9.22 15.50 8.39
C ARG A 73 -7.86 15.48 9.10
N VAL A 74 -7.83 14.95 10.33
CA VAL A 74 -6.59 14.82 11.12
C VAL A 74 -5.59 13.89 10.44
N PHE A 75 -6.00 12.67 10.04
CA PHE A 75 -5.10 11.71 9.38
C PHE A 75 -4.62 12.20 8.01
N THR A 76 -5.47 12.95 7.28
CA THR A 76 -5.09 13.59 6.02
C THR A 76 -3.98 14.63 6.25
N ALA A 77 -4.15 15.51 7.25
CA ALA A 77 -3.14 16.52 7.59
C ALA A 77 -1.83 15.87 8.05
N LEU A 78 -1.89 14.83 8.89
CA LEU A 78 -0.72 14.10 9.36
C LEU A 78 0.03 13.42 8.21
N THR A 79 -0.70 12.72 7.33
CA THR A 79 -0.10 12.05 6.17
C THR A 79 0.56 13.06 5.23
N GLY A 80 -0.11 14.20 5.00
CA GLY A 80 0.44 15.31 4.22
C GLY A 80 1.75 15.84 4.81
N ALA A 81 1.82 16.03 6.14
CA ALA A 81 3.05 16.47 6.79
C ALA A 81 4.21 15.48 6.62
N ILE A 82 3.94 14.17 6.75
CA ILE A 82 4.94 13.12 6.52
C ILE A 82 5.43 13.15 5.06
N GLN A 83 4.53 13.31 4.09
CA GLN A 83 4.89 13.40 2.68
C GLN A 83 5.78 14.60 2.38
N THR A 84 5.43 15.78 2.91
CA THR A 84 6.25 17.00 2.78
C THR A 84 7.65 16.77 3.33
N PHE A 85 7.76 16.22 4.54
CA PHE A 85 9.05 15.94 5.17
C PHE A 85 9.90 14.93 4.36
N LEU A 86 9.28 13.87 3.82
CA LEU A 86 10.00 12.91 2.99
C LEU A 86 10.54 13.54 1.70
N ALA A 87 9.77 14.43 1.06
CA ALA A 87 10.24 15.15 -0.13
C ALA A 87 11.44 16.06 0.20
N GLU A 88 11.43 16.73 1.36
CA GLU A 88 12.57 17.54 1.82
C GLU A 88 13.84 16.70 2.05
N LEU A 89 13.70 15.46 2.51
CA LEU A 89 14.84 14.54 2.68
C LEU A 89 15.43 14.07 1.35
N GLU A 90 14.60 13.87 0.31
CA GLU A 90 15.04 13.45 -1.02
C GLU A 90 15.77 14.57 -1.80
N HIS A 91 15.60 15.83 -1.38
CA HIS A 91 16.23 17.01 -1.99
C HIS A 91 17.51 17.49 -1.27
N ARG A 92 17.98 16.78 -0.24
CA ARG A 92 19.23 17.05 0.49
C ARG A 92 20.34 16.09 0.09
#